data_AF-A0A2V9Z152-F1
#
_entry.id   AF-A0A2V9Z152-F1
#
_cell.length_a   1.000
_cell.length_b   1.000
_cell.length_c   1.000
_cell.angle_alpha   90.00
_cell.angle_beta   90.00
_cell.angle_gamma   90.00
#
_symmetry.space_group_name_H-M   'P 1'
#
loop_
_entity.id
_entity.type
_entity.pdbx_description
1 polymer ?
#
loop_
_entity_poly.entity_id
_entity_poly.type
_entity_poly.pdbx_seq_one_letter_code
_entity_poly.pdbx_strand_id
1 'polypeptide(L)'
;MEYVGQVINGNPIPASSNQYGNLQEVAGVDPSLLFTFYTEAMTVKVVANGPLRIVDRTGTTTIYLASASGDFSNPDSFRSGTPVQVSTLRQQVLVDTASGAFTVVNINTISTAAQFPSNGKEIQLGAVGQSFRTKLSGHLNAPGMSPTGWFAGYAVGNKD
;
A
#
# COMPACT_ATOMS: atom_id res chain seq x y z
N MET A 1 -0.44 -12.57 1.42
CA MET A 1 0.51 -11.50 1.79
C MET A 1 -0.23 -10.49 2.64
N GLU A 2 0.38 -10.16 3.77
CA GLU A 2 -0.12 -9.25 4.78
C GLU A 2 0.61 -7.91 4.70
N TYR A 3 -0.09 -6.83 5.00
CA TYR A 3 0.40 -5.46 4.96
C TYR A 3 0.40 -4.89 6.38
N VAL A 4 1.48 -4.21 6.75
CA VAL A 4 1.52 -3.32 7.92
C VAL A 4 2.26 -2.05 7.53
N GLY A 5 1.65 -0.89 7.77
CA GLY A 5 2.19 0.36 7.25
C GLY A 5 1.69 1.63 7.94
N GLN A 6 2.24 2.74 7.44
CA GLN A 6 1.90 4.10 7.83
C GLN A 6 1.45 4.89 6.60
N VAL A 7 0.67 5.93 6.84
CA VAL A 7 0.23 6.87 5.82
C VAL A 7 0.60 8.29 6.18
N ILE A 8 1.08 9.05 5.20
CA ILE A 8 1.23 10.50 5.26
C ILE A 8 0.31 11.08 4.19
N ASN A 9 -0.77 11.71 4.62
CA ASN A 9 -1.66 12.47 3.75
C ASN A 9 -1.16 13.91 3.67
N GLY A 10 -0.86 14.37 2.46
CA GLY A 10 -0.47 15.75 2.19
C GLY A 10 -1.67 16.61 1.82
N ASN A 11 -1.58 17.90 2.14
CA ASN A 11 -2.56 18.91 1.75
C ASN A 11 -2.11 19.90 0.64
N PRO A 12 -1.31 19.54 -0.40
CA PRO A 12 -1.36 20.31 -1.64
C PRO A 12 -2.65 19.99 -2.42
N ILE A 13 -2.99 20.79 -3.43
CA ILE A 13 -4.10 20.49 -4.35
C ILE A 13 -3.49 19.91 -5.64
N PRO A 14 -3.84 18.67 -6.06
CA PRO A 14 -4.71 17.70 -5.38
C PRO A 14 -4.04 17.06 -4.15
N ALA A 15 -4.84 16.69 -3.15
CA ALA A 15 -4.34 16.10 -1.91
C ALA A 15 -3.66 14.75 -2.15
N SER A 16 -2.43 14.59 -1.68
CA SER A 16 -1.64 13.38 -1.84
C SER A 16 -1.80 12.41 -0.67
N SER A 17 -1.46 11.15 -0.89
CA SER A 17 -1.40 10.10 0.12
C SER A 17 -0.23 9.18 -0.19
N ASN A 18 0.81 9.26 0.64
CA ASN A 18 1.96 8.37 0.59
C ASN A 18 1.78 7.28 1.63
N GLN A 19 1.81 6.01 1.22
CA GLN A 19 1.58 4.86 2.09
C GLN A 19 2.77 3.92 1.96
N TYR A 20 3.36 3.52 3.08
CA TYR A 20 4.61 2.75 3.08
C TYR A 20 4.62 1.76 4.24
N GLY A 21 5.34 0.66 4.07
CA GLY A 21 5.39 -0.38 5.09
C GLY A 21 6.02 -1.68 4.61
N ASN A 22 5.88 -2.71 5.44
CA ASN A 22 6.41 -4.04 5.19
C ASN A 22 5.30 -4.98 4.70
N LEU A 23 5.70 -5.97 3.91
CA LEU A 23 4.86 -7.12 3.58
C LEU A 23 5.35 -8.34 4.34
N GLN A 24 4.40 -9.12 4.85
CA GLN A 24 4.65 -10.39 5.52
C GLN A 24 3.86 -11.52 4.85
N GLU A 25 4.23 -12.76 5.16
CA GLU A 25 3.52 -13.97 4.71
C GLU A 25 3.22 -13.98 3.20
N VAL A 26 4.26 -13.76 2.39
CA VAL A 26 4.16 -13.84 0.93
C VAL A 26 4.16 -15.32 0.54
N ALA A 27 2.98 -15.85 0.21
CA ALA A 27 2.81 -17.26 -0.10
C ALA A 27 3.70 -17.72 -1.27
N GLY A 28 4.37 -18.87 -1.12
CA GLY A 28 5.26 -19.43 -2.14
C GLY A 28 6.65 -18.79 -2.20
N VAL A 29 6.96 -17.89 -1.26
CA VAL A 29 8.24 -17.17 -1.16
C VAL A 29 8.99 -17.63 0.09
N ASP A 30 10.31 -17.67 0.01
CA ASP A 30 11.23 -17.83 1.14
C ASP A 30 10.92 -16.78 2.22
N PRO A 31 10.57 -17.21 3.45
CA PRO A 31 10.18 -16.29 4.53
C PRO A 31 11.32 -15.42 5.05
N SER A 32 12.58 -15.71 4.68
CA SER A 32 13.72 -14.87 5.03
C SER A 32 13.86 -13.62 4.13
N LEU A 33 13.16 -13.59 2.99
CA LEU A 33 13.16 -12.43 2.11
C LEU A 33 12.31 -11.30 2.69
N LEU A 34 12.87 -10.09 2.64
CA LEU A 34 12.21 -8.89 3.12
C LEU A 34 11.53 -8.17 1.96
N PHE A 35 10.26 -7.82 2.17
CA PHE A 35 9.50 -7.03 1.20
C PHE A 35 9.00 -5.75 1.84
N THR A 36 9.22 -4.65 1.15
CA THR A 36 8.61 -3.36 1.46
C THR A 36 7.68 -2.94 0.35
N PHE A 37 6.77 -2.02 0.64
CA PHE A 37 5.99 -1.36 -0.37
C PHE A 37 6.01 0.15 -0.17
N TYR A 38 5.84 0.86 -1.27
CA TYR A 38 5.58 2.28 -1.29
C TYR A 38 4.46 2.57 -2.27
N THR A 39 3.48 3.36 -1.85
CA THR A 39 2.35 3.80 -2.66
C THR A 39 2.30 5.31 -2.69
N GLU A 40 2.16 5.85 -3.89
CA GLU A 40 1.95 7.27 -4.15
C GLU A 40 0.57 7.42 -4.79
N ALA A 41 -0.34 8.05 -4.06
CA ALA A 41 -1.72 8.23 -4.52
C ALA A 41 -2.14 9.70 -4.46
N MET A 42 -2.97 10.09 -5.43
CA MET A 42 -3.57 11.41 -5.52
C MET A 42 -5.08 11.29 -5.34
N THR A 43 -5.64 12.17 -4.52
CA THR A 43 -7.08 12.24 -4.28
C THR A 43 -7.79 12.76 -5.52
N VAL A 44 -8.72 11.97 -6.05
CA VAL A 44 -9.53 12.33 -7.21
C VAL A 44 -10.92 12.82 -6.83
N LYS A 45 -11.47 12.31 -5.72
CA LYS A 45 -12.81 12.65 -5.27
C LYS A 45 -12.93 12.50 -3.76
N VAL A 46 -13.73 13.39 -3.17
CA VAL A 46 -14.15 13.30 -1.78
C VAL A 46 -15.66 13.46 -1.73
N VAL A 47 -16.34 12.56 -1.03
CA VAL A 47 -17.76 12.67 -0.70
C VAL A 47 -17.90 12.63 0.82
N ALA A 48 -18.64 13.57 1.40
CA ALA A 48 -18.91 13.61 2.83
C ALA A 48 -20.40 13.44 3.09
N ASN A 49 -20.74 12.66 4.12
CA ASN A 49 -22.09 12.50 4.65
C ASN A 49 -22.03 12.44 6.19
N GLY A 50 -22.17 13.60 6.83
CA GLY A 50 -21.94 13.72 8.27
C GLY A 50 -20.49 13.34 8.64
N PRO A 51 -20.28 12.47 9.65
CA PRO A 51 -18.93 12.02 10.03
C PRO A 51 -18.33 10.99 9.07
N LEU A 52 -19.10 10.47 8.11
CA LEU A 52 -18.56 9.54 7.11
C LEU A 52 -17.96 10.33 5.93
N ARG A 53 -16.72 10.03 5.59
CA ARG A 53 -16.03 10.55 4.41
C ARG A 53 -15.55 9.41 3.53
N ILE A 54 -15.91 9.47 2.25
CA ILE A 54 -15.43 8.58 1.20
C ILE A 54 -14.37 9.34 0.39
N VAL A 55 -13.18 8.77 0.27
CA VAL A 55 -12.07 9.35 -0.49
C VAL A 55 -11.65 8.37 -1.57
N ASP A 56 -11.80 8.77 -2.83
CA ASP A 56 -11.31 8.00 -3.96
C ASP A 56 -9.93 8.56 -4.38
N ARG A 57 -9.00 7.65 -4.67
CA ARG A 57 -7.64 7.99 -5.12
C ARG A 57 -7.20 7.13 -6.30
N THR A 58 -6.27 7.66 -7.07
CA THR A 58 -5.52 6.91 -8.09
C THR A 58 -4.03 7.08 -7.84
N GLY A 59 -3.22 6.08 -8.17
CA GLY A 59 -1.80 6.14 -7.88
C GLY A 59 -0.98 4.97 -8.43
N THR A 60 0.20 4.81 -7.87
CA THR A 60 1.11 3.69 -8.14
C THR A 60 1.53 3.05 -6.83
N THR A 61 1.52 1.72 -6.78
CA THR A 61 2.11 0.94 -5.69
C THR A 61 3.27 0.13 -6.24
N THR A 62 4.44 0.29 -5.62
CA THR A 62 5.65 -0.49 -5.90
C THR A 62 5.96 -1.39 -4.72
N ILE A 63 6.26 -2.66 -5.00
CA ILE A 63 6.78 -3.63 -4.04
C ILE A 63 8.25 -3.86 -4.36
N TYR A 64 9.07 -3.78 -3.33
CA TYR A 64 10.51 -3.94 -3.41
C TYR A 64 10.92 -5.23 -2.70
N LEU A 65 11.84 -5.96 -3.30
CA LEU A 65 12.69 -6.90 -2.58
C LEU A 65 13.75 -6.08 -1.85
N ALA A 66 13.56 -5.91 -0.55
CA ALA A 66 14.34 -4.99 0.26
C ALA A 66 15.67 -5.63 0.70
N SER A 67 16.72 -4.81 0.75
CA SER A 67 18.04 -5.22 1.27
C SER A 67 18.13 -5.12 2.79
N ALA A 68 17.21 -4.42 3.43
CA ALA A 68 17.08 -4.24 4.87
C ALA A 68 15.62 -3.93 5.25
N SER A 69 15.31 -4.01 6.53
CA SER A 69 14.01 -3.56 7.05
C SER A 69 13.83 -2.06 6.83
N GLY A 70 12.61 -1.63 6.47
CA GLY A 70 12.29 -0.21 6.38
C GLY A 70 12.24 0.46 7.75
N ASP A 71 12.60 1.75 7.78
CA ASP A 71 12.53 2.62 8.94
C ASP A 71 11.30 3.53 8.85
N PHE A 72 10.32 3.34 9.72
CA PHE A 72 9.07 4.12 9.74
C PHE A 72 9.27 5.63 10.00
N SER A 73 10.40 6.03 10.55
CA SER A 73 10.76 7.46 10.70
C SER A 73 11.30 8.08 9.40
N ASN A 74 11.69 7.25 8.43
CA ASN A 74 12.19 7.63 7.12
C ASN A 74 11.41 6.91 6.01
N PRO A 75 10.31 7.48 5.50
CA PRO A 75 9.46 6.85 4.49
C PRO A 75 10.21 6.37 3.24
N ASP A 76 11.25 7.08 2.81
CA ASP A 76 12.00 6.74 1.61
C ASP A 76 12.84 5.46 1.78
N SER A 77 13.11 5.03 3.01
CA SER A 77 13.77 3.74 3.28
C SER A 77 12.96 2.55 2.76
N PHE A 78 11.63 2.66 2.65
CA PHE A 78 10.76 1.61 2.09
C PHE A 78 10.84 1.50 0.57
N ARG A 79 11.50 2.44 -0.10
CA ARG A 79 11.81 2.39 -1.54
C ARG A 79 13.18 1.77 -1.83
N SER A 80 13.88 1.30 -0.80
CA SER A 80 15.18 0.65 -0.96
C SER A 80 15.05 -0.76 -1.54
N GLY A 81 16.10 -1.22 -2.22
CA GLY A 81 16.14 -2.54 -2.85
C GLY A 81 15.66 -2.55 -4.30
N THR A 82 15.28 -3.73 -4.78
CA THR A 82 14.93 -3.95 -6.19
C THR A 82 13.42 -3.97 -6.36
N PRO A 83 12.83 -3.13 -7.23
CA PRO A 83 11.41 -3.22 -7.57
C PRO A 83 11.10 -4.59 -8.20
N VAL A 84 10.24 -5.37 -7.56
CA VAL A 84 9.81 -6.69 -8.06
C VAL A 84 8.38 -6.68 -8.61
N GLN A 85 7.60 -5.67 -8.24
CA GLN A 85 6.26 -5.45 -8.77
C GLN A 85 5.93 -3.96 -8.76
N VAL A 86 5.37 -3.47 -9.86
CA VAL A 86 4.78 -2.13 -9.95
C VAL A 86 3.34 -2.31 -10.40
N SER A 87 2.43 -1.58 -9.79
CA SER A 87 1.01 -1.63 -10.11
C SER A 87 0.39 -0.24 -10.12
N THR A 88 -0.57 -0.04 -11.02
CA THR A 88 -1.49 1.10 -10.95
C THR A 88 -2.52 0.83 -9.87
N LEU A 89 -2.91 1.87 -9.15
CA LEU A 89 -3.81 1.80 -8.00
C LEU A 89 -5.10 2.56 -8.28
N ARG A 90 -6.23 1.92 -7.96
CA ARG A 90 -7.51 2.58 -7.68
C ARG A 90 -7.90 2.28 -6.23
N GLN A 91 -8.04 3.32 -5.42
CA GLN A 91 -8.28 3.22 -3.99
C GLN A 91 -9.59 3.89 -3.61
N GLN A 92 -10.35 3.24 -2.74
CA GLN A 92 -11.45 3.86 -1.99
C GLN A 92 -11.18 3.73 -0.49
N VAL A 93 -11.25 4.85 0.21
CA VAL A 93 -11.12 4.92 1.66
C VAL A 93 -12.46 5.36 2.25
N LEU A 94 -12.95 4.63 3.25
CA LEU A 94 -14.04 5.06 4.10
C LEU A 94 -13.46 5.47 5.45
N VAL A 95 -13.67 6.73 5.83
CA VAL A 95 -13.18 7.31 7.08
C VAL A 95 -14.36 7.74 7.93
N ASP A 96 -14.38 7.32 9.19
CA ASP A 96 -15.17 7.97 10.23
C ASP A 96 -14.33 9.11 10.82
N THR A 97 -14.72 10.35 10.55
CA THR A 97 -13.98 11.54 11.00
C THR A 97 -14.19 11.84 12.47
N ALA A 98 -15.17 11.23 13.15
CA ALA A 98 -15.37 11.40 14.58
C ALA A 98 -14.40 10.53 15.39
N SER A 99 -14.19 9.28 14.95
CA SER A 99 -13.29 8.35 15.62
C SER A 99 -11.88 8.33 15.02
N GLY A 100 -11.70 8.69 13.76
CA GLY A 100 -10.45 8.51 13.02
C GLY A 100 -10.28 7.11 12.43
N ALA A 101 -11.20 6.18 12.69
CA ALA A 101 -11.17 4.84 12.12
C ALA A 101 -11.38 4.89 10.60
N PHE A 102 -10.68 4.02 9.86
CA PHE A 102 -10.89 3.90 8.43
C PHE A 102 -10.74 2.48 7.91
N THR A 103 -11.36 2.23 6.76
CA THR A 103 -11.16 1.03 5.95
C THR A 103 -10.80 1.42 4.52
N VAL A 104 -10.06 0.56 3.85
CA VAL A 104 -9.57 0.79 2.49
C VAL A 104 -9.81 -0.44 1.64
N VAL A 105 -10.25 -0.20 0.41
CA VAL A 105 -10.16 -1.18 -0.67
C VAL A 105 -9.29 -0.61 -1.78
N ASN A 106 -8.25 -1.35 -2.14
CA ASN A 106 -7.40 -1.06 -3.28
C ASN A 106 -7.65 -2.10 -4.37
N ILE A 107 -7.78 -1.66 -5.61
CA ILE A 107 -7.63 -2.51 -6.80
C ILE A 107 -6.30 -2.11 -7.43
N ASN A 108 -5.38 -3.05 -7.48
CA ASN A 108 -4.08 -2.88 -8.09
C ASN A 108 -4.05 -3.67 -9.40
N THR A 109 -3.57 -3.05 -10.48
CA THR A 109 -3.31 -3.72 -11.76
C THR A 109 -1.82 -3.67 -12.05
N ILE A 110 -1.21 -4.84 -12.15
CA ILE A 110 0.24 -5.00 -12.30
C ILE A 110 0.66 -4.44 -13.66
N SER A 111 1.51 -3.42 -13.65
CA SER A 111 2.11 -2.83 -14.84
C SER A 111 3.49 -3.42 -15.14
N THR A 112 4.21 -3.84 -14.10
CA THR A 112 5.54 -4.47 -14.20
C THR A 112 5.66 -5.58 -13.16
N ALA A 113 6.24 -6.71 -13.55
CA ALA A 113 6.61 -7.80 -12.65
C ALA A 113 8.01 -8.28 -13.03
N ALA A 114 8.93 -8.30 -12.07
CA ALA A 114 10.27 -8.83 -12.24
C ALA A 114 10.43 -10.14 -11.48
N GLN A 115 11.23 -11.04 -12.04
CA GLN A 115 11.61 -12.27 -11.37
C GLN A 115 12.69 -12.00 -10.32
N PHE A 116 12.67 -12.78 -9.25
CA PHE A 116 13.69 -12.77 -8.22
C PHE A 116 13.89 -14.18 -7.65
N PRO A 117 15.10 -14.49 -7.16
CA PRO A 117 15.40 -15.80 -6.60
C PRO A 117 14.70 -15.99 -5.25
N SER A 118 14.08 -17.14 -5.07
CA SER A 118 13.46 -17.56 -3.81
C SER A 118 13.41 -19.09 -3.72
N ASN A 119 13.88 -19.67 -2.61
CA ASN A 119 13.94 -21.13 -2.43
C ASN A 119 14.60 -21.88 -3.61
N GLY A 120 15.64 -21.30 -4.21
CA GLY A 120 16.36 -21.87 -5.36
C GLY A 120 15.60 -21.82 -6.69
N LYS A 121 14.53 -21.03 -6.81
CA LYS A 121 13.76 -20.81 -8.05
C LYS A 121 13.61 -19.32 -8.34
N GLU A 122 13.52 -18.98 -9.61
CA GLU A 122 13.05 -17.65 -10.02
C GLU A 122 11.52 -17.60 -9.91
N ILE A 123 11.02 -16.63 -9.14
CA ILE A 123 9.60 -16.41 -8.93
C ILE A 123 9.26 -14.94 -9.17
N GLN A 124 8.00 -14.63 -9.41
CA GLN A 124 7.51 -13.25 -9.57
C GLN A 124 6.20 -13.07 -8.82
N LEU A 125 5.92 -11.84 -8.38
CA LEU A 125 4.67 -11.50 -7.69
C LEU A 125 3.59 -11.13 -8.73
N GLY A 126 2.87 -12.15 -9.22
CA GLY A 126 1.83 -12.00 -10.24
C GLY A 126 2.41 -11.77 -11.64
N ALA A 127 1.56 -11.35 -12.59
CA ALA A 127 1.96 -11.06 -13.97
C ALA A 127 1.36 -9.73 -14.46
N VAL A 128 2.01 -9.11 -15.45
CA VAL A 128 1.52 -7.87 -16.07
C VAL A 128 0.09 -8.05 -16.59
N GLY A 129 -0.78 -7.09 -16.29
CA GLY A 129 -2.21 -7.12 -16.61
C GLY A 129 -3.09 -7.81 -15.58
N GLN A 130 -2.52 -8.63 -14.67
CA GLN A 130 -3.31 -9.20 -13.58
C GLN A 130 -3.66 -8.16 -12.53
N SER A 131 -4.81 -8.37 -11.88
CA SER A 131 -5.26 -7.54 -10.77
C SER A 131 -5.30 -8.29 -9.45
N PHE A 132 -5.05 -7.57 -8.37
CA PHE A 132 -5.26 -8.05 -7.01
C PHE A 132 -5.92 -6.97 -6.16
N ARG A 133 -6.60 -7.40 -5.12
CA ARG A 133 -7.25 -6.51 -4.16
C ARG A 133 -6.48 -6.49 -2.87
N THR A 134 -6.32 -5.31 -2.27
CA THR A 134 -5.97 -5.22 -0.85
C THR A 134 -7.15 -4.67 -0.05
N LYS A 135 -7.33 -5.23 1.15
CA LYS A 135 -8.26 -4.74 2.16
C LYS A 135 -7.44 -4.30 3.35
N LEU A 136 -7.53 -3.03 3.71
CA LEU A 136 -6.79 -2.47 4.83
C LEU A 136 -7.77 -1.85 5.83
N SER A 137 -7.36 -1.81 7.08
CA SER A 137 -8.06 -1.12 8.16
C SER A 137 -7.04 -0.41 9.04
N GLY A 138 -7.44 0.71 9.61
CA GLY A 138 -6.50 1.54 10.33
C GLY A 138 -7.17 2.69 11.06
N HIS A 139 -6.31 3.59 11.52
CA HIS A 139 -6.70 4.75 12.30
C HIS A 139 -5.87 5.98 11.93
N LEU A 140 -6.53 7.11 11.76
CA LEU A 140 -5.91 8.42 11.54
C LEU A 140 -5.48 9.04 12.87
N ASN A 141 -4.33 9.67 12.87
CA ASN A 141 -3.88 10.47 14.00
C ASN A 141 -4.61 11.80 14.11
N ALA A 142 -4.42 12.44 15.26
CA ALA A 142 -4.87 13.81 15.45
C ALA A 142 -4.30 14.72 14.35
N PRO A 143 -5.07 15.73 13.90
CA PRO A 143 -4.60 16.68 12.90
C PRO A 143 -3.24 17.30 13.26
N GLY A 144 -2.34 17.37 12.28
CA GLY A 144 -0.98 17.92 12.46
C GLY A 144 0.09 16.91 12.88
N MET A 145 -0.28 15.65 13.17
CA MET A 145 0.69 14.59 13.44
C MET A 145 1.25 13.94 12.18
N SER A 146 2.50 13.49 12.27
CA SER A 146 3.16 12.63 11.28
C SER A 146 3.67 11.34 11.96
N PRO A 147 3.33 10.14 11.47
CA PRO A 147 2.48 9.87 10.30
C PRO A 147 1.03 10.32 10.55
N THR A 148 0.28 10.53 9.46
CA THR A 148 -1.15 10.87 9.56
C THR A 148 -2.02 9.69 9.98
N GLY A 149 -1.49 8.47 9.99
CA GLY A 149 -2.17 7.28 10.50
C GLY A 149 -1.38 5.99 10.30
N TRP A 150 -1.94 4.90 10.83
CA TRP A 150 -1.41 3.55 10.71
C TRP A 150 -2.47 2.61 10.13
N PHE A 151 -2.04 1.55 9.46
CA PHE A 151 -2.94 0.52 8.95
C PHE A 151 -2.29 -0.85 8.90
N ALA A 152 -3.14 -1.87 8.84
CA ALA A 152 -2.77 -3.23 8.49
C ALA A 152 -3.85 -3.88 7.63
N GLY A 153 -3.54 -5.02 7.03
CA GLY A 153 -4.50 -5.78 6.26
C GLY A 153 -3.83 -6.82 5.38
N TYR A 154 -4.49 -7.21 4.29
CA TYR A 154 -4.00 -8.28 3.44
C TYR A 154 -4.39 -8.08 1.98
N ALA A 155 -3.65 -8.76 1.10
CA ALA A 155 -3.97 -8.85 -0.31
C ALA A 155 -4.46 -10.24 -0.69
N VAL A 156 -5.38 -10.26 -1.65
CA VAL A 156 -5.88 -11.47 -2.31
C VAL A 156 -5.83 -11.25 -3.82
N GLY A 157 -5.29 -12.21 -4.56
CA GLY A 157 -5.35 -12.19 -6.02
C GLY A 157 -6.80 -12.24 -6.49
N ASN A 158 -7.15 -11.45 -7.51
CA ASN A 158 -8.44 -11.62 -8.16
C ASN A 158 -8.30 -12.82 -9.10
N LYS A 159 -9.16 -13.84 -8.94
CA LYS A 159 -9.39 -14.81 -10.01
C LYS A 159 -10.29 -14.11 -11.02
N ASP A 160 -9.68 -13.53 -12.04
CA ASP A 160 -10.38 -13.22 -13.29
C ASP A 160 -10.22 -14.41 -14.25
#